data_AF-X0WVU6-F1
#
_entry.id   AF-X0WVU6-F1
#
_cell.length_a   1.000
_cell.length_b   1.000
_cell.length_c   1.000
_cell.angle_alpha   90.00
_cell.angle_beta   90.00
_cell.angle_gamma   90.00
#
_symmetry.space_group_name_H-M   'P 1'
#
loop_
_entity.id
_entity.type
_entity.pdbx_description
1 polymer ?
#
loop_
_entity_poly.entity_id
_entity_poly.type
_entity_poly.pdbx_seq_one_letter_code
_entity_poly.pdbx_strand_id
1 'polypeptide(L)'
;MNVKPPDSPQPTGTSVPQLLQETARQIDDLLADFLPGPAGPTVAVVEAMHHSLQGGKRLRPLVVMQAAETFGLPATAALPTACAFELLHTATLIHDDLPAIDDSPLRRGRPSCHAAFGQATAVLAGDALIIAASGALAKQASVADVQAEAVLRVISEFADYSGAA
;
A
#
# COMPACT_ATOMS: atom_id res chain seq x y z
N MET A 1 -27.88 35.77 -34.83
CA MET A 1 -27.70 35.53 -33.37
C MET A 1 -26.94 34.23 -33.21
N ASN A 2 -25.67 34.30 -32.82
CA ASN A 2 -24.84 33.13 -32.59
C ASN A 2 -25.11 32.63 -31.17
N VAL A 3 -26.00 31.65 -31.01
CA VAL A 3 -26.31 31.08 -29.69
C VAL A 3 -25.17 30.12 -29.33
N LYS A 4 -24.35 30.52 -28.35
CA LYS A 4 -23.35 29.64 -27.73
C LYS A 4 -24.09 28.40 -27.21
N PRO A 5 -23.64 27.16 -27.52
CA PRO A 5 -24.26 25.97 -26.97
C PRO A 5 -24.15 25.99 -25.43
N PRO A 6 -25.13 25.42 -24.70
CA PRO A 6 -25.09 25.40 -23.25
C PRO A 6 -23.80 24.70 -22.79
N ASP A 7 -23.10 25.32 -21.84
CA ASP A 7 -21.92 24.72 -21.22
C ASP A 7 -22.34 23.37 -20.61
N SER A 8 -21.63 22.30 -20.97
CA SER A 8 -21.87 20.97 -20.41
C SER A 8 -21.69 21.03 -18.90
N PRO A 9 -22.51 20.32 -18.10
CA PRO A 9 -22.32 20.27 -16.66
C PRO A 9 -20.90 19.78 -16.36
N GLN A 10 -20.10 20.63 -15.73
CA GLN A 10 -18.80 20.26 -15.19
C GLN A 10 -19.03 19.09 -14.21
N PRO A 11 -18.25 18.00 -14.25
CA PRO A 11 -18.41 16.89 -13.33
C PRO A 11 -18.27 17.43 -11.90
N THR A 12 -19.34 17.33 -11.11
CA THR A 12 -19.42 17.80 -9.72
C THR A 12 -18.75 16.85 -8.73
N GLY A 13 -17.99 15.87 -9.21
CA GLY A 13 -17.26 14.88 -8.40
C GLY A 13 -15.75 15.07 -8.48
N THR A 14 -15.06 14.69 -7.41
CA THR A 14 -13.60 14.64 -7.35
C THR A 14 -13.04 13.78 -8.50
N SER A 15 -12.05 14.29 -9.23
CA SER A 15 -11.44 13.54 -10.32
C SER A 15 -10.56 12.40 -9.79
N VAL A 16 -10.41 11.31 -10.56
CA VAL A 16 -9.53 10.17 -10.20
C VAL A 16 -8.09 10.62 -9.87
N PRO A 17 -7.46 11.55 -10.62
CA PRO A 17 -6.13 12.04 -10.25
C PRO A 17 -6.08 12.72 -8.86
N GLN A 18 -7.12 13.48 -8.50
CA GLN A 18 -7.21 14.10 -7.18
C GLN A 18 -7.39 13.05 -6.07
N LEU A 19 -8.23 12.04 -6.31
CA LEU A 19 -8.40 10.92 -5.36
C LEU A 19 -7.10 10.14 -5.14
N LEU A 20 -6.34 9.87 -6.21
CA LEU A 20 -5.04 9.21 -6.11
C LEU A 20 -4.04 10.04 -5.29
N GLN A 21 -4.00 11.35 -5.51
CA GLN A 21 -3.10 12.24 -4.79
C GLN A 21 -3.44 12.31 -3.30
N GLU A 22 -4.72 12.43 -2.96
CA GLU A 22 -5.17 12.45 -1.57
C GLU A 22 -4.95 11.11 -0.88
N THR A 23 -5.25 10.00 -1.56
CA THR A 23 -4.97 8.66 -1.04
C THR A 23 -3.47 8.47 -0.80
N ALA A 24 -2.63 8.90 -1.74
CA ALA A 24 -1.19 8.77 -1.58
C ALA A 24 -0.68 9.53 -0.35
N ARG A 25 -1.15 10.76 -0.14
CA ARG A 25 -0.83 11.54 1.05
C ARG A 25 -1.24 10.81 2.33
N GLN A 26 -2.48 10.33 2.41
CA GLN A 26 -2.98 9.64 3.60
C GLN A 26 -2.24 8.33 3.90
N ILE A 27 -1.84 7.59 2.87
CA ILE A 27 -1.07 6.36 3.02
C ILE A 27 0.36 6.65 3.42
N ASP A 28 1.02 7.62 2.77
CA ASP A 28 2.39 8.00 3.10
C ASP A 28 2.49 8.56 4.54
N ASP A 29 1.49 9.33 4.99
CA ASP A 29 1.37 9.78 6.39
C ASP A 29 1.24 8.59 7.36
N LEU A 30 0.39 7.61 7.04
CA LEU A 30 0.15 6.44 7.91
C LEU A 30 1.31 5.43 7.89
N LEU A 31 2.07 5.33 6.80
CA LEU A 31 3.23 4.43 6.72
C LEU A 31 4.27 4.73 7.80
N ALA A 32 4.41 6.00 8.21
CA ALA A 32 5.32 6.41 9.27
C ALA A 32 5.04 5.71 10.61
N ASP A 33 3.79 5.30 10.88
CA ASP A 33 3.42 4.59 12.11
C ASP A 33 3.88 3.12 12.12
N PHE A 34 4.14 2.55 10.95
CA PHE A 34 4.47 1.12 10.79
C PHE A 34 5.91 0.87 10.37
N LEU A 35 6.63 1.91 9.98
CA LEU A 35 8.02 1.83 9.57
C LEU A 35 8.91 2.38 10.69
N PRO A 36 9.78 1.55 11.28
CA PRO A 36 10.73 2.06 12.27
C PRO A 36 11.69 3.07 11.62
N GLY A 37 12.24 3.95 12.45
CA GLY A 37 13.35 4.80 12.04
C GLY A 37 14.61 3.97 11.77
N PRO A 38 15.44 4.35 10.79
CA PRO A 38 16.68 3.64 10.47
C PRO A 38 17.70 3.80 11.61
N ALA A 39 17.82 2.78 12.45
CA ALA A 39 18.73 2.79 13.61
C ALA A 39 19.19 1.39 13.98
N GLY A 40 20.35 1.32 14.64
CA GLY A 40 20.88 0.09 15.22
C GLY A 40 21.25 -0.98 14.18
N PRO A 41 21.31 -2.27 14.59
CA PRO A 41 21.76 -3.37 13.74
C PRO A 41 20.90 -3.63 12.50
N THR A 42 19.65 -3.17 12.50
CA THR A 42 18.68 -3.39 11.41
C THR A 42 18.61 -2.24 10.41
N VAL A 43 19.49 -1.24 10.52
CA VAL A 43 19.46 -0.01 9.70
C VAL A 43 19.34 -0.29 8.20
N ALA A 44 20.13 -1.21 7.65
CA ALA A 44 20.11 -1.54 6.23
C ALA A 44 18.77 -2.15 5.77
N VAL A 45 18.15 -2.99 6.59
CA VAL A 45 16.83 -3.57 6.30
C VAL A 45 15.77 -2.47 6.30
N VAL A 46 15.80 -1.59 7.29
CA VAL A 46 14.86 -0.47 7.41
C VAL A 46 15.01 0.50 6.22
N GLU A 47 16.24 0.85 5.85
CA GLU A 47 16.50 1.67 4.65
C GLU A 47 16.01 1.00 3.37
N ALA A 48 16.17 -0.32 3.24
CA ALA A 48 15.66 -1.09 2.11
C ALA A 48 14.12 -1.11 2.04
N MET A 49 13.43 -1.18 3.18
CA MET A 49 11.97 -1.02 3.26
C MET A 49 11.54 0.36 2.78
N HIS A 50 12.16 1.43 3.31
CA HIS A 50 11.87 2.82 2.92
C HIS A 50 12.18 3.08 1.44
N HIS A 51 13.28 2.56 0.91
CA HIS A 51 13.62 2.68 -0.52
C HIS A 51 12.54 2.06 -1.41
N SER A 52 12.06 0.87 -1.05
CA SER A 52 11.11 0.11 -1.87
C SER A 52 9.69 0.70 -1.85
N LEU A 53 9.33 1.39 -0.76
CA LEU A 53 8.04 2.07 -0.63
C LEU A 53 7.97 3.41 -1.39
N GLN A 54 9.10 3.95 -1.85
CA GLN A 54 9.13 5.21 -2.58
C GLN A 54 8.44 5.12 -3.94
N GLY A 55 7.65 6.14 -4.25
CA GLY A 55 6.85 6.23 -5.48
C GLY A 55 5.69 5.23 -5.51
N GLY A 56 5.16 4.99 -6.70
CA GLY A 56 3.96 4.17 -6.89
C GLY A 56 2.67 5.00 -6.94
N LYS A 57 1.64 4.45 -7.57
CA LYS A 57 0.37 5.18 -7.80
C LYS A 57 -0.60 5.07 -6.63
N ARG A 58 -0.32 4.22 -5.63
CA ARG A 58 -1.22 3.91 -4.51
C ARG A 58 -2.63 3.50 -4.95
N LEU A 59 -2.69 2.79 -6.10
CA LEU A 59 -3.96 2.35 -6.68
C LEU A 59 -4.66 1.31 -5.79
N ARG A 60 -3.91 0.40 -5.15
CA ARG A 60 -4.46 -0.61 -4.24
C ARG A 60 -5.12 0.04 -3.03
N PRO A 61 -4.44 0.94 -2.29
CA PRO A 61 -5.09 1.73 -1.25
C PRO A 61 -6.36 2.44 -1.71
N LEU A 62 -6.32 3.08 -2.88
CA LEU A 62 -7.48 3.81 -3.41
C LEU A 62 -8.67 2.86 -3.59
N VAL A 63 -8.46 1.69 -4.19
CA VAL A 63 -9.53 0.71 -4.40
C VAL A 63 -10.12 0.24 -3.07
N VAL A 64 -9.29 -0.04 -2.06
CA VAL A 64 -9.76 -0.44 -0.71
C VAL A 64 -10.61 0.66 -0.08
N MET A 65 -10.15 1.90 -0.12
CA MET A 65 -10.84 3.05 0.46
C MET A 65 -12.15 3.37 -0.26
N GLN A 66 -12.17 3.30 -1.59
CA GLN A 66 -13.37 3.53 -2.39
C GLN A 66 -14.38 2.38 -2.26
N ALA A 67 -13.92 1.14 -2.02
CA ALA A 67 -14.81 0.04 -1.68
C ALA A 67 -15.53 0.31 -0.35
N ALA A 68 -14.81 0.74 0.69
CA ALA A 68 -15.43 1.11 1.97
C ALA A 68 -16.50 2.21 1.80
N GLU A 69 -16.18 3.25 1.04
CA GLU A 69 -17.10 4.36 0.71
C GLU A 69 -18.35 3.87 -0.04
N THR A 70 -18.18 2.98 -1.02
CA THR A 70 -19.28 2.40 -1.78
C THR A 70 -20.25 1.61 -0.90
N PHE A 71 -19.76 1.00 0.19
CA PHE A 71 -20.58 0.25 1.15
C PHE A 71 -20.99 1.06 2.38
N GLY A 72 -20.88 2.40 2.32
CA GLY A 72 -21.44 3.31 3.33
C GLY A 72 -20.54 3.57 4.54
N LEU A 73 -19.27 3.17 4.49
CA LEU A 73 -18.27 3.56 5.49
C LEU A 73 -17.49 4.79 5.01
N PRO A 74 -17.01 5.67 5.90
CA PRO A 74 -16.05 6.68 5.49
C PRO A 74 -14.82 6.03 4.83
N ALA A 75 -14.32 6.58 3.72
CA ALA A 75 -13.15 6.03 3.02
C ALA A 75 -11.94 5.85 3.95
N THR A 76 -11.75 6.77 4.89
CA THR A 76 -10.68 6.75 5.90
C THR A 76 -10.87 5.67 6.96
N ALA A 77 -12.06 5.09 7.11
CA ALA A 77 -12.30 4.00 8.05
C ALA A 77 -11.53 2.73 7.64
N ALA A 78 -11.21 2.55 6.36
CA ALA A 78 -10.43 1.42 5.86
C ALA A 78 -8.93 1.73 5.68
N LEU A 79 -8.45 2.87 6.19
CA LEU A 79 -7.09 3.36 5.94
C LEU A 79 -5.99 2.39 6.45
N PRO A 80 -6.09 1.78 7.65
CA PRO A 80 -5.13 0.75 8.07
C PRO A 80 -5.09 -0.47 7.13
N THR A 81 -6.24 -1.01 6.71
CA THR A 81 -6.29 -2.08 5.71
C THR A 81 -5.68 -1.66 4.38
N ALA A 82 -5.98 -0.45 3.90
CA ALA A 82 -5.42 0.10 2.67
C ALA A 82 -3.89 0.19 2.73
N CYS A 83 -3.34 0.64 3.87
CA CYS A 83 -1.91 0.66 4.14
C CYS A 83 -1.30 -0.75 4.17
N ALA A 84 -1.97 -1.71 4.82
CA ALA A 84 -1.52 -3.10 4.85
C ALA A 84 -1.36 -3.71 3.45
N PHE A 85 -2.32 -3.46 2.54
CA PHE A 85 -2.23 -3.95 1.17
C PHE A 85 -1.12 -3.30 0.34
N GLU A 86 -0.77 -2.04 0.61
CA GLU A 86 0.39 -1.40 -0.04
C GLU A 86 1.72 -1.93 0.50
N LEU A 87 1.80 -2.20 1.81
CA LEU A 87 2.95 -2.85 2.45
C LEU A 87 3.15 -4.26 1.88
N LEU A 88 2.10 -5.08 1.83
CA LEU A 88 2.12 -6.41 1.21
C LEU A 88 2.53 -6.33 -0.26
N HIS A 89 1.90 -5.46 -1.04
CA HIS A 89 2.25 -5.30 -2.45
C HIS A 89 3.71 -4.94 -2.65
N THR A 90 4.25 -4.08 -1.79
CA THR A 90 5.67 -3.69 -1.88
C THR A 90 6.57 -4.86 -1.49
N ALA A 91 6.21 -5.65 -0.47
CA ALA A 91 6.93 -6.85 -0.10
C ALA A 91 7.00 -7.86 -1.25
N THR A 92 5.87 -8.13 -1.93
CA THR A 92 5.86 -9.05 -3.07
C THR A 92 6.76 -8.57 -4.18
N LEU A 93 6.72 -7.27 -4.53
CA LEU A 93 7.60 -6.72 -5.56
C LEU A 93 9.10 -6.85 -5.22
N ILE A 94 9.46 -6.68 -3.95
CA ILE A 94 10.84 -6.86 -3.50
C ILE A 94 11.30 -8.30 -3.73
N HIS A 95 10.45 -9.28 -3.38
CA HIS A 95 10.75 -10.69 -3.57
C HIS A 95 10.73 -11.09 -5.04
N ASP A 96 9.73 -10.65 -5.82
CA ASP A 96 9.64 -10.88 -7.27
C ASP A 96 10.90 -10.39 -8.00
N ASP A 97 11.43 -9.22 -7.61
CA ASP A 97 12.62 -8.64 -8.22
C ASP A 97 13.91 -9.46 -7.96
N LEU A 98 13.93 -10.43 -7.03
CA LEU A 98 15.14 -11.20 -6.71
C LEU A 98 15.66 -12.01 -7.91
N PRO A 99 16.99 -12.27 -7.98
CA PRO A 99 17.59 -13.07 -9.06
C PRO A 99 17.01 -14.48 -9.25
N ALA A 100 16.45 -15.04 -8.18
CA ALA A 100 15.84 -16.36 -8.21
C ALA A 100 14.41 -16.36 -8.78
N ILE A 101 13.77 -15.20 -8.93
CA ILE A 101 12.39 -15.05 -9.43
C ILE A 101 12.43 -14.33 -10.80
N ASP A 102 12.45 -12.99 -10.84
CA ASP A 102 12.46 -12.23 -12.10
C ASP A 102 13.83 -11.66 -12.49
N ASP A 103 14.82 -11.66 -11.58
CA ASP A 103 16.15 -11.05 -11.78
C ASP A 103 16.07 -9.61 -12.32
N SER A 104 15.15 -8.83 -11.76
CA SER A 104 14.87 -7.47 -12.23
C SER A 104 15.78 -6.46 -11.54
N PRO A 105 16.75 -5.84 -12.24
CA PRO A 105 17.68 -4.90 -11.61
C PRO A 105 17.06 -3.53 -11.34
N LEU A 106 15.90 -3.23 -11.97
CA LEU A 106 15.24 -1.93 -11.88
C LEU A 106 13.76 -2.08 -11.54
N ARG A 107 13.27 -1.18 -10.68
CA ARG A 107 11.87 -1.03 -10.33
C ARG A 107 11.51 0.46 -10.32
N ARG A 108 10.46 0.83 -11.06
CA ARG A 108 9.97 2.23 -11.17
C ARG A 108 11.08 3.22 -11.57
N GLY A 109 11.99 2.81 -12.45
CA GLY A 109 13.11 3.64 -12.94
C GLY A 109 14.26 3.80 -11.95
N ARG A 110 14.28 3.05 -10.84
CA ARG A 110 15.33 3.06 -9.81
C ARG A 110 15.90 1.65 -9.63
N PRO A 111 17.11 1.48 -9.04
CA PRO A 111 17.60 0.16 -8.66
C PRO A 111 16.56 -0.58 -7.81
N SER A 112 16.30 -1.85 -8.15
CA SER A 112 15.47 -2.73 -7.31
C SER A 112 16.11 -2.92 -5.94
N CYS A 113 15.35 -3.44 -4.98
CA CYS A 113 15.81 -3.56 -3.60
C CYS A 113 17.10 -4.40 -3.49
N HIS A 114 17.14 -5.55 -4.18
CA HIS A 114 18.33 -6.41 -4.16
C HIS A 114 19.53 -5.77 -4.87
N ALA A 115 19.30 -4.99 -5.93
CA ALA A 115 20.36 -4.30 -6.65
C ALA A 115 20.99 -3.17 -5.82
N ALA A 116 20.21 -2.50 -4.97
CA ALA A 116 20.68 -1.43 -4.09
C ALA A 116 21.29 -1.93 -2.77
N PHE A 117 20.71 -2.97 -2.16
CA PHE A 117 21.03 -3.38 -0.78
C PHE A 117 21.53 -4.83 -0.65
N GLY A 118 21.61 -5.57 -1.75
CA GLY A 118 21.96 -6.99 -1.77
C GLY A 118 20.76 -7.90 -1.51
N GLN A 119 20.85 -9.16 -1.95
CA GLN A 119 19.77 -10.14 -1.90
C GLN A 119 19.29 -10.45 -0.47
N ALA A 120 20.22 -10.66 0.46
CA ALA A 120 19.88 -11.00 1.85
C ALA A 120 19.09 -9.87 2.53
N THR A 121 19.52 -8.62 2.34
CA THR A 121 18.80 -7.45 2.88
C THR A 121 17.43 -7.30 2.22
N ALA A 122 17.33 -7.54 0.90
CA ALA A 122 16.06 -7.47 0.18
C ALA A 122 15.06 -8.51 0.67
N VAL A 123 15.48 -9.77 0.88
CA VAL A 123 14.64 -10.81 1.47
C VAL A 123 14.09 -10.36 2.82
N LEU A 124 14.98 -9.92 3.72
CA LEU A 124 14.59 -9.46 5.06
C LEU A 124 13.70 -8.22 5.04
N ALA A 125 13.89 -7.31 4.08
CA ALA A 125 13.04 -6.13 3.92
C ALA A 125 11.63 -6.52 3.47
N GLY A 126 11.50 -7.47 2.54
CA GLY A 126 10.20 -8.03 2.17
C GLY A 126 9.50 -8.70 3.35
N ASP A 127 10.22 -9.54 4.11
CA ASP A 127 9.69 -10.21 5.29
C ASP A 127 9.21 -9.19 6.35
N ALA A 128 10.02 -8.17 6.62
CA ALA A 128 9.69 -7.11 7.57
C ALA A 128 8.44 -6.32 7.14
N LEU A 129 8.25 -6.08 5.84
CA LEU A 129 7.04 -5.42 5.32
C LEU A 129 5.79 -6.30 5.45
N ILE A 130 5.90 -7.63 5.29
CA ILE A 130 4.79 -8.56 5.55
C ILE A 130 4.36 -8.50 7.02
N ILE A 131 5.32 -8.45 7.95
CA ILE A 131 5.04 -8.28 9.38
C ILE A 131 4.42 -6.91 9.68
N ALA A 132 4.94 -5.84 9.08
CA ALA A 132 4.37 -4.50 9.22
C ALA A 132 2.91 -4.45 8.71
N ALA A 133 2.62 -5.10 7.58
CA ALA A 133 1.26 -5.20 7.06
C ALA A 133 0.31 -5.92 8.01
N SER A 134 0.78 -6.98 8.66
CA SER A 134 0.02 -7.69 9.70
C SER A 134 -0.30 -6.75 10.88
N GLY A 135 0.66 -5.90 11.28
CA GLY A 135 0.43 -4.86 12.27
C GLY A 135 -0.61 -3.81 11.83
N ALA A 136 -0.61 -3.44 10.55
CA ALA A 136 -1.61 -2.52 10.00
C ALA A 136 -3.02 -3.13 9.95
N LEU A 137 -3.14 -4.42 9.61
CA LEU A 137 -4.40 -5.16 9.73
C LEU A 137 -4.85 -5.27 11.19
N ALA A 138 -3.95 -5.51 12.13
CA ALA A 138 -4.30 -5.51 13.55
C ALA A 138 -4.81 -4.14 14.02
N LYS A 139 -4.18 -3.03 13.58
CA LYS A 139 -4.64 -1.66 13.87
C LYS A 139 -6.04 -1.38 13.33
N GLN A 140 -6.42 -2.00 12.20
CA GLN A 140 -7.77 -1.88 11.63
C GLN A 140 -8.86 -2.26 12.64
N ALA A 141 -8.62 -3.27 13.48
CA ALA A 141 -9.59 -3.73 14.48
C ALA A 141 -9.81 -2.73 15.63
N SER A 142 -8.98 -1.68 15.72
CA SER A 142 -9.11 -0.59 16.70
C SER A 142 -9.79 0.66 16.13
N VAL A 143 -10.18 0.65 14.85
CA VAL A 143 -10.90 1.77 14.23
C VAL A 143 -12.36 1.75 14.72
N ALA A 144 -12.88 2.92 15.08
CA ALA A 144 -14.27 3.06 15.51
C ALA A 144 -15.23 2.50 14.45
N ASP A 145 -16.30 1.85 14.89
CA ASP A 145 -17.35 1.23 14.06
C ASP A 145 -16.88 0.05 13.17
N VAL A 146 -15.61 -0.37 13.28
CA VAL A 146 -15.08 -1.55 12.59
C VAL A 146 -15.10 -2.75 13.54
N GLN A 147 -15.78 -3.82 13.12
CA GLN A 147 -15.83 -5.08 13.89
C GLN A 147 -14.55 -5.90 13.69
N ALA A 148 -13.95 -6.40 14.78
CA ALA A 148 -12.74 -7.21 14.71
C ALA A 148 -12.94 -8.49 13.86
N GLU A 149 -14.13 -9.08 13.89
CA GLU A 149 -14.50 -10.24 13.07
C GLU A 149 -14.47 -9.92 11.57
N ALA A 150 -14.78 -8.68 11.17
CA ALA A 150 -14.67 -8.27 9.78
C ALA A 150 -13.20 -8.21 9.34
N VAL A 151 -12.31 -7.74 10.21
CA VAL A 151 -10.86 -7.73 9.95
C VAL A 151 -10.31 -9.15 9.83
N LEU A 152 -10.73 -10.05 10.72
CA LEU A 152 -10.35 -11.47 10.63
C LEU A 152 -10.80 -12.11 9.32
N ARG A 153 -12.00 -11.77 8.83
CA ARG A 153 -12.45 -12.24 7.50
C ARG A 153 -11.57 -11.72 6.37
N VAL A 154 -11.17 -10.45 6.39
CA VAL A 154 -10.24 -9.89 5.40
C VAL A 154 -8.90 -10.63 5.42
N ILE A 155 -8.37 -10.93 6.61
CA ILE A 155 -7.12 -11.69 6.77
C ILE A 155 -7.28 -13.10 6.19
N SER A 156 -8.37 -13.79 6.52
CA SER A 156 -8.67 -15.14 6.01
C SER A 156 -8.77 -15.14 4.49
N GLU A 157 -9.57 -14.23 3.93
CA GLU A 157 -9.79 -14.14 2.48
C GLU A 157 -8.49 -13.84 1.74
N PHE A 158 -7.67 -12.91 2.27
CA PHE A 158 -6.35 -12.66 1.71
C PHE A 158 -5.48 -13.92 1.73
N ALA A 159 -5.40 -14.63 2.86
CA ALA A 159 -4.59 -15.83 2.99
C ALA A 159 -5.04 -16.96 2.03
N ASP A 160 -6.35 -17.12 1.86
CA ASP A 160 -6.94 -18.14 0.98
C ASP A 160 -6.63 -17.90 -0.51
N TYR A 161 -6.42 -16.65 -0.93
CA TYR A 161 -6.19 -16.31 -2.35
C TYR A 161 -4.77 -15.89 -2.71
N SER A 162 -3.89 -15.65 -1.74
CA SER A 162 -2.51 -15.18 -1.99
C SER A 162 -1.44 -16.24 -1.74
N GLY A 163 -1.79 -17.35 -1.08
CA GLY A 163 -0.91 -18.49 -0.86
C GLY A 163 -0.87 -19.49 -2.02
N ALA A 164 -0.41 -20.70 -1.75
CA ALA A 164 -0.37 -21.82 -2.70
C ALA A 164 -1.73 -22.58 -2.77
N ALA A 165 -2.84 -21.84 -2.75
CA ALA A 165 -4.19 -22.41 -2.78
C ALA A 165 -4.61 -22.79 -4.21
#